data_AF-A0A927XLG1-F1
#
_entry.id   AF-A0A927XLG1-F1
#
_cell.length_a   1.000
_cell.length_b   1.000
_cell.length_c   1.000
_cell.angle_alpha   90.00
_cell.angle_beta   90.00
_cell.angle_gamma   90.00
#
_symmetry.space_group_name_H-M   'P 1'
#
loop_
_entity.id
_entity.type
_entity.pdbx_description
1 polymer ?
#
loop_
_entity_poly.entity_id
_entity_poly.type
_entity_poly.pdbx_seq_one_letter_code
_entity_poly.pdbx_strand_id
1 'polypeptide(L)'
;MSLDELFPEATSKGNIQNPEEWLILEENGTPYYLPLASLSEREKALLTLKKTTISASRVSENPWYQYLVQKKGSLPQEYKRLQMIYIDHQYRLPEELVDFLATLLPNMITEVSLSDNRTILLLDQSEPIEVEELVKDVLPTLESDFGIKLTVFFGNSWSKLQANDLQAYFDEETKLFSDVSHYRGNERVATFSEMLLLDFARHLDIPTIKHKILQSIDDSKDIRAIIVAMWQEQGNLAKTAQSLYIHRNSLQYKLEKFRLLSGLNLKNLDSLAFCYLLTMMP
;
A
#
# COMPACT_ATOMS: atom_id res chain seq x y z
N MET A 1 11.31 -17.51 -19.85
CA MET A 1 11.92 -17.23 -21.15
C MET A 1 12.95 -16.15 -20.91
N SER A 2 14.22 -16.49 -21.04
CA SER A 2 15.30 -15.50 -20.92
C SER A 2 15.40 -14.68 -22.21
N LEU A 3 15.86 -13.44 -22.10
CA LEU A 3 16.04 -12.54 -23.25
C LEU A 3 16.98 -13.15 -24.31
N ASP A 4 17.93 -13.98 -23.87
CA ASP A 4 18.86 -14.74 -24.72
C ASP A 4 18.18 -15.82 -25.58
N GLU A 5 17.04 -16.38 -25.14
CA GLU A 5 16.27 -17.37 -25.92
C GLU A 5 15.45 -16.70 -27.03
N LEU A 6 15.05 -15.46 -26.82
CA LEU A 6 14.21 -14.69 -27.76
C LEU A 6 15.05 -13.86 -28.74
N PHE A 7 16.23 -13.40 -28.32
CA PHE A 7 17.13 -12.58 -29.12
C PHE A 7 18.57 -13.11 -29.02
N PRO A 8 18.94 -14.13 -29.82
CA PRO A 8 20.26 -14.77 -29.75
C PRO A 8 21.43 -13.85 -30.16
N GLU A 9 21.13 -12.71 -30.79
CA GLU A 9 22.11 -11.68 -31.15
C GLU A 9 22.25 -10.56 -30.11
N ALA A 10 21.52 -10.66 -28.99
CA ALA A 10 21.66 -9.73 -27.88
C ALA A 10 23.03 -9.89 -27.22
N THR A 11 23.70 -8.77 -26.96
CA THR A 11 25.00 -8.79 -26.27
C THR A 11 24.93 -7.99 -24.97
N SER A 12 25.56 -8.50 -23.91
CA SER A 12 25.71 -7.82 -22.61
C SER A 12 27.06 -7.11 -22.45
N LYS A 13 27.97 -7.26 -23.44
CA LYS A 13 29.32 -6.66 -23.43
C LYS A 13 29.32 -5.36 -24.22
N GLY A 14 29.31 -4.24 -23.50
CA GLY A 14 29.28 -2.88 -24.04
C GLY A 14 30.58 -2.45 -24.72
N ASN A 15 30.79 -2.89 -25.96
CA ASN A 15 31.77 -2.27 -26.87
C ASN A 15 31.08 -2.00 -28.21
N ILE A 16 30.23 -0.99 -28.23
CA ILE A 16 29.38 -0.65 -29.38
C ILE A 16 30.02 0.50 -30.12
N GLN A 17 30.44 0.24 -31.35
CA GLN A 17 30.67 1.28 -32.34
C GLN A 17 29.31 1.60 -32.98
N ASN A 18 28.98 2.89 -33.12
CA ASN A 18 27.71 3.42 -33.64
C ASN A 18 26.46 3.17 -32.76
N PRO A 19 26.20 4.00 -31.74
CA PRO A 19 25.04 3.84 -30.84
C PRO A 19 23.66 4.00 -31.51
N GLU A 20 23.58 4.57 -32.71
CA GLU A 20 22.31 4.74 -33.44
C GLU A 20 21.76 3.45 -34.06
N GLU A 21 22.59 2.40 -34.15
CA GLU A 21 22.23 1.11 -34.75
C GLU A 21 21.74 0.07 -33.72
N TRP A 22 21.67 0.45 -32.44
CA TRP A 22 21.41 -0.48 -31.33
C TRP A 22 20.25 -0.01 -30.44
N LEU A 23 19.41 -0.96 -30.04
CA LEU A 23 18.34 -0.78 -29.08
C LEU A 23 18.77 -1.35 -27.72
N ILE A 24 18.86 -0.48 -26.72
CA ILE A 24 19.23 -0.83 -25.35
C ILE A 24 17.97 -1.22 -24.56
N LEU A 25 18.00 -2.39 -23.91
CA LEU A 25 17.02 -2.84 -22.93
C LEU A 25 17.72 -3.12 -21.60
N GLU A 26 17.10 -2.76 -20.49
CA GLU A 26 17.59 -3.15 -19.16
C GLU A 26 16.70 -4.26 -18.60
N GLU A 27 17.32 -5.37 -18.20
CA GLU A 27 16.65 -6.46 -17.48
C GLU A 27 17.47 -6.81 -16.23
N ASN A 28 16.84 -6.76 -15.06
CA ASN A 28 17.46 -7.04 -13.76
C ASN A 28 18.77 -6.25 -13.49
N GLY A 29 18.87 -5.00 -13.97
CA GLY A 29 20.05 -4.14 -13.77
C GLY A 29 21.21 -4.42 -14.74
N THR A 30 20.99 -5.26 -15.75
CA THR A 30 21.99 -5.56 -16.80
C THR A 30 21.53 -4.98 -18.14
N PRO A 31 22.34 -4.15 -18.80
CA PRO A 31 22.01 -3.62 -20.12
C PRO A 31 22.26 -4.69 -21.20
N TYR A 32 21.23 -4.92 -22.01
CA TYR A 32 21.26 -5.75 -23.21
C TYR A 32 21.19 -4.87 -24.44
N TYR A 33 22.07 -5.14 -25.40
CA TYR A 33 22.17 -4.41 -26.65
C TYR A 33 21.67 -5.27 -27.80
N LEU A 34 20.60 -4.82 -28.44
CA LEU A 34 19.95 -5.48 -29.57
C LEU A 34 20.28 -4.72 -30.87
N PRO A 35 20.82 -5.37 -31.90
CA PRO A 35 21.06 -4.70 -33.17
C PRO A 35 19.73 -4.43 -33.89
N LEU A 36 19.47 -3.20 -34.31
CA LEU A 36 18.22 -2.82 -35.00
C LEU A 36 18.03 -3.56 -36.33
N ALA A 37 19.12 -4.01 -36.95
CA ALA A 37 19.11 -4.74 -38.22
C ALA A 37 18.53 -6.16 -38.11
N SER A 38 18.60 -6.79 -36.94
CA SER A 38 18.10 -8.16 -36.73
C SER A 38 16.65 -8.20 -36.25
N LEU A 39 16.08 -7.03 -35.93
CA LEU A 39 14.70 -6.89 -35.51
C LEU A 39 13.78 -6.71 -36.73
N SER A 40 12.72 -7.48 -36.77
CA SER A 40 11.61 -7.25 -37.71
C SER A 40 10.88 -5.95 -37.40
N GLU A 41 10.17 -5.38 -38.38
CA GLU A 41 9.33 -4.19 -38.19
C GLU A 41 8.29 -4.37 -37.08
N ARG A 42 7.79 -5.61 -36.89
CA ARG A 42 6.86 -5.95 -35.79
C ARG A 42 7.56 -5.94 -34.43
N GLU A 43 8.78 -6.44 -34.33
CA GLU A 43 9.56 -6.42 -33.08
C GLU A 43 10.02 -5.00 -32.74
N LYS A 44 10.42 -4.21 -33.74
CA LYS A 44 10.67 -2.77 -33.56
C LYS A 44 9.44 -2.05 -33.06
N ALA A 45 8.25 -2.36 -33.60
CA ALA A 45 7.00 -1.80 -33.12
C ALA A 45 6.70 -2.23 -31.67
N LEU A 46 6.83 -3.51 -31.32
CA LEU A 46 6.62 -4.03 -29.96
C LEU A 46 7.62 -3.48 -28.94
N LEU A 47 8.90 -3.38 -29.31
CA LEU A 47 9.97 -2.85 -28.48
C LEU A 47 9.85 -1.33 -28.35
N THR A 48 9.42 -0.63 -29.40
CA THR A 48 9.04 0.78 -29.31
C THR A 48 7.85 0.94 -28.38
N LEU A 49 6.81 0.10 -28.48
CA LEU A 49 5.64 0.16 -27.61
C LEU A 49 6.04 -0.11 -26.14
N LYS A 50 6.88 -1.11 -25.88
CA LYS A 50 7.48 -1.38 -24.57
C LYS A 50 8.35 -0.21 -24.10
N LYS A 51 9.18 0.39 -24.97
CA LYS A 51 9.94 1.60 -24.67
C LYS A 51 9.03 2.80 -24.46
N THR A 52 7.87 2.89 -25.09
CA THR A 52 6.88 3.95 -24.85
C THR A 52 6.17 3.71 -23.54
N THR A 53 5.92 2.46 -23.14
CA THR A 53 5.47 2.11 -21.78
C THR A 53 6.55 2.41 -20.73
N ILE A 54 7.83 2.11 -21.01
CA ILE A 54 8.99 2.36 -20.14
C ILE A 54 9.50 3.82 -20.20
N SER A 55 9.19 4.59 -21.25
CA SER A 55 9.52 6.02 -21.37
C SER A 55 8.32 6.90 -21.02
N ALA A 56 7.10 6.36 -21.00
CA ALA A 56 5.94 6.95 -20.34
C ALA A 56 6.00 6.76 -18.82
N SER A 57 6.77 5.79 -18.31
CA SER A 57 7.53 5.99 -17.07
C SER A 57 8.66 7.00 -17.29
N ARG A 58 8.28 8.23 -17.67
CA ARG A 58 8.99 9.39 -17.16
C ARG A 58 9.08 9.12 -15.67
N VAL A 59 10.31 9.05 -15.15
CA VAL A 59 10.58 9.16 -13.72
C VAL A 59 9.58 10.18 -13.20
N SER A 60 8.59 9.73 -12.43
CA SER A 60 7.58 10.65 -11.95
C SER A 60 8.37 11.74 -11.22
N GLU A 61 8.24 12.99 -11.66
CA GLU A 61 8.80 14.13 -10.94
C GLU A 61 8.20 14.22 -9.52
N ASN A 62 7.16 13.42 -9.23
CA ASN A 62 6.58 13.27 -7.92
C ASN A 62 7.66 12.88 -6.89
N PRO A 63 7.96 13.75 -5.91
CA PRO A 63 8.91 13.46 -4.84
C PRO A 63 8.57 12.18 -4.07
N TRP A 64 7.29 11.82 -3.98
CA TRP A 64 6.84 10.59 -3.32
C TRP A 64 7.20 9.33 -4.07
N TYR A 65 7.22 9.35 -5.41
CA TYR A 65 7.70 8.21 -6.20
C TYR A 65 9.19 7.96 -5.94
N GLN A 66 9.98 9.04 -5.89
CA GLN A 66 11.42 8.95 -5.58
C GLN A 66 11.65 8.41 -4.16
N TYR A 67 10.90 8.90 -3.17
CA TYR A 67 11.03 8.48 -1.79
C TYR A 67 10.53 7.04 -1.55
N LEU A 68 9.32 6.68 -1.98
CA LEU A 68 8.71 5.38 -1.69
C LEU A 68 9.28 4.26 -2.55
N VAL A 69 9.41 4.49 -3.86
CA VAL A 69 9.77 3.46 -4.84
C VAL A 69 11.27 3.43 -5.09
N GLN A 70 11.88 4.59 -5.37
CA GLN A 70 13.33 4.64 -5.66
C GLN A 70 14.19 4.62 -4.38
N LYS A 71 13.57 4.74 -3.20
CA LYS A 71 14.24 4.85 -1.89
C LYS A 71 15.30 5.98 -1.89
N LYS A 72 15.03 7.04 -2.66
CA LYS A 72 15.92 8.20 -2.81
C LYS A 72 15.32 9.42 -2.13
N GLY A 73 16.17 10.15 -1.43
CA GLY A 73 15.78 11.38 -0.72
C GLY A 73 15.18 11.12 0.65
N SER A 74 14.82 12.20 1.33
CA SER A 74 14.10 12.20 2.61
C SER A 74 12.60 12.33 2.37
N LEU A 75 11.82 12.13 3.45
CA LEU A 75 10.38 12.42 3.45
C LEU A 75 10.14 13.82 2.85
N PRO A 76 9.35 13.97 1.78
CA PRO A 76 9.21 15.27 1.09
C PRO A 76 8.63 16.37 1.99
N GLN A 77 7.71 15.99 2.89
CA GLN A 77 7.08 16.88 3.85
C GLN A 77 6.73 16.10 5.11
N GLU A 78 6.88 16.73 6.28
CA GLU A 78 6.52 16.13 7.57
C GLU A 78 5.00 16.18 7.80
N TYR A 79 4.42 15.01 8.08
CA TYR A 79 3.01 14.86 8.42
C TYR A 79 2.88 14.14 9.76
N LYS A 80 1.88 14.51 10.56
CA LYS A 80 1.65 13.87 11.87
C LYS A 80 1.12 12.45 11.70
N ARG A 81 0.28 12.23 10.68
CA ARG A 81 -0.28 10.95 10.33
C ARG A 81 -0.49 10.84 8.83
N LEU A 82 -0.03 9.73 8.23
CA LEU A 82 -0.21 9.44 6.81
C LEU A 82 -0.94 8.12 6.63
N GLN A 83 -1.76 8.04 5.60
CA GLN A 83 -2.37 6.80 5.15
C GLN A 83 -2.10 6.57 3.68
N MET A 84 -1.80 5.33 3.33
CA MET A 84 -1.61 4.85 1.96
C MET A 84 -2.85 4.05 1.55
N ILE A 85 -3.46 4.40 0.43
CA ILE A 85 -4.57 3.63 -0.17
C ILE A 85 -4.07 3.08 -1.50
N TYR A 86 -4.14 1.77 -1.65
CA TYR A 86 -3.65 1.07 -2.84
C TYR A 86 -4.85 0.75 -3.72
N ILE A 87 -4.76 1.10 -5.00
CA ILE A 87 -5.80 0.90 -5.99
C ILE A 87 -5.22 0.10 -7.14
N ASP A 88 -5.65 -1.14 -7.27
CA ASP A 88 -5.44 -1.95 -8.46
C ASP A 88 -6.52 -1.65 -9.50
N HIS A 89 -6.09 -1.46 -10.74
CA HIS A 89 -6.94 -1.14 -11.88
C HIS A 89 -6.48 -1.93 -13.11
N GLN A 90 -7.39 -2.20 -14.04
CA GLN A 90 -7.06 -2.97 -15.26
C GLN A 90 -6.22 -2.16 -16.26
N TYR A 91 -6.39 -0.85 -16.23
CA TYR A 91 -5.73 0.12 -17.09
C TYR A 91 -5.58 1.42 -16.32
N ARG A 92 -4.58 2.21 -16.72
CA ARG A 92 -4.22 3.49 -16.11
C ARG A 92 -5.47 4.32 -15.78
N LEU A 93 -5.54 4.79 -14.54
CA LEU A 93 -6.63 5.63 -14.06
C LEU A 93 -6.77 6.88 -14.95
N PRO A 94 -7.99 7.17 -15.46
CA PRO A 94 -8.27 8.42 -16.15
C PRO A 94 -7.99 9.62 -15.24
N GLU A 95 -7.48 10.73 -15.79
CA GLU A 95 -7.25 11.97 -15.03
C GLU A 95 -8.53 12.47 -14.35
N GLU A 96 -9.67 12.39 -15.05
CA GLU A 96 -10.99 12.76 -14.51
C GLU A 96 -11.37 11.98 -13.25
N LEU A 97 -10.98 10.71 -13.16
CA LEU A 97 -11.22 9.89 -11.98
C LEU A 97 -10.30 10.29 -10.83
N VAL A 98 -9.04 10.62 -11.13
CA VAL A 98 -8.10 11.12 -10.12
C VAL A 98 -8.59 12.46 -9.56
N ASP A 99 -9.06 13.38 -10.42
CA ASP A 99 -9.63 14.66 -10.01
C ASP A 99 -10.91 14.49 -9.17
N PHE A 100 -11.75 13.53 -9.52
CA PHE A 100 -12.90 13.17 -8.70
C PHE A 100 -12.48 12.68 -7.32
N LEU A 101 -11.49 11.77 -7.24
CA LEU A 101 -10.96 11.26 -5.98
C LEU A 101 -10.32 12.39 -5.15
N ALA A 102 -9.62 13.33 -5.78
CA ALA A 102 -9.09 14.53 -5.12
C ALA A 102 -10.20 15.42 -4.53
N THR A 103 -11.32 15.52 -5.22
CA THR A 103 -12.50 16.30 -4.78
C THR A 103 -13.24 15.60 -3.64
N LEU A 104 -13.35 14.27 -3.70
CA LEU A 104 -13.98 13.44 -2.69
C LEU A 104 -13.15 13.39 -1.39
N LEU A 105 -11.83 13.34 -1.53
CA LEU A 105 -10.87 13.18 -0.45
C LEU A 105 -10.08 14.49 -0.28
N PRO A 106 -10.61 15.47 0.47
CA PRO A 106 -9.97 16.78 0.62
C PRO A 106 -8.60 16.70 1.31
N ASN A 107 -8.30 15.57 1.95
CA ASN A 107 -7.02 15.28 2.58
C ASN A 107 -6.04 14.48 1.70
N MET A 108 -6.36 14.27 0.42
CA MET A 108 -5.45 13.67 -0.53
C MET A 108 -4.27 14.62 -0.80
N ILE A 109 -3.06 14.13 -0.58
CA ILE A 109 -1.81 14.85 -0.84
C ILE A 109 -1.45 14.71 -2.31
N THR A 110 -1.40 13.46 -2.79
CA THR A 110 -1.02 13.13 -4.17
C THR A 110 -1.34 11.67 -4.48
N GLU A 111 -1.41 11.37 -5.77
CA GLU A 111 -1.41 10.05 -6.35
C GLU A 111 -0.01 9.67 -6.85
N VAL A 112 0.38 8.42 -6.62
CA VAL A 112 1.65 7.84 -7.05
C VAL A 112 1.34 6.60 -7.88
N SER A 113 1.60 6.68 -9.20
CA SER A 113 1.50 5.50 -10.08
C SER A 113 2.69 4.58 -9.84
N LEU A 114 2.46 3.38 -9.30
CA LEU A 114 3.51 2.37 -9.13
C LEU A 114 3.77 1.62 -10.43
N SER A 115 2.70 1.33 -11.16
CA SER A 115 2.68 0.62 -12.44
C SER A 115 1.43 1.01 -13.23
N ASP A 116 1.30 0.50 -14.45
CA ASP A 116 0.13 0.76 -15.31
C ASP A 116 -1.19 0.20 -14.76
N ASN A 117 -1.12 -0.66 -13.74
CA ASN A 117 -2.24 -1.33 -13.11
C ASN A 117 -2.36 -1.08 -11.59
N ARG A 118 -1.48 -0.25 -11.01
CA ARG A 118 -1.49 0.04 -9.57
C ARG A 118 -1.13 1.50 -9.29
N THR A 119 -2.01 2.16 -8.54
CA THR A 119 -1.82 3.52 -8.06
C THR A 119 -1.98 3.56 -6.56
N ILE A 120 -1.24 4.45 -5.91
CA ILE A 120 -1.37 4.74 -4.49
C ILE A 120 -1.88 6.15 -4.31
N LEU A 121 -2.84 6.34 -3.42
CA LEU A 121 -3.23 7.64 -2.92
C LEU A 121 -2.58 7.84 -1.56
N LEU A 122 -1.90 8.98 -1.40
CA LEU A 122 -1.34 9.42 -0.13
C LEU A 122 -2.28 10.43 0.51
N LEU A 123 -2.70 10.17 1.74
CA LEU A 123 -3.64 11.01 2.47
C LEU A 123 -3.00 11.53 3.76
N ASP A 124 -3.22 12.82 4.05
CA ASP A 124 -2.95 13.40 5.36
C ASP A 124 -4.09 13.03 6.31
N GLN A 125 -3.81 12.22 7.32
CA GLN A 125 -4.78 11.81 8.34
C GLN A 125 -4.52 12.52 9.68
N SER A 126 -3.86 13.68 9.64
CA SER A 126 -3.69 14.55 10.83
C SER A 126 -5.05 14.91 11.44
N GLU A 127 -6.03 15.19 10.59
CA GLU A 127 -7.46 15.25 10.92
C GLU A 127 -8.13 13.97 10.38
N PRO A 128 -8.50 13.00 11.24
CA PRO A 128 -9.03 11.72 10.78
C PRO A 128 -10.34 11.87 9.99
N ILE A 129 -10.35 11.34 8.76
CA ILE A 129 -11.56 11.17 7.94
C ILE A 129 -11.84 9.68 7.78
N GLU A 130 -13.12 9.29 7.80
CA GLU A 130 -13.58 7.92 7.55
C GLU A 130 -13.59 7.60 6.05
N VAL A 131 -12.38 7.55 5.48
CA VAL A 131 -12.14 7.37 4.04
C VAL A 131 -12.69 6.03 3.54
N GLU A 132 -12.62 4.99 4.37
CA GLU A 132 -13.09 3.65 4.01
C GLU A 132 -14.59 3.64 3.65
N GLU A 133 -15.43 4.28 4.48
CA GLU A 133 -16.89 4.34 4.25
C GLU A 133 -17.21 5.19 3.02
N LEU A 134 -16.58 6.36 2.91
CA LEU A 134 -16.77 7.26 1.78
C LEU A 134 -16.43 6.61 0.44
N VAL A 135 -15.29 5.92 0.37
CA VAL A 135 -14.85 5.23 -0.86
C VAL A 135 -15.73 4.02 -1.14
N LYS A 136 -16.11 3.22 -0.13
CA LYS A 136 -17.02 2.08 -0.30
C LYS A 136 -18.37 2.48 -0.90
N ASP A 137 -18.90 3.62 -0.48
CA ASP A 137 -20.20 4.12 -0.95
C ASP A 137 -20.16 4.58 -2.40
N VAL A 138 -19.07 5.22 -2.85
CA VAL A 138 -18.96 5.74 -4.22
C VAL A 138 -18.38 4.73 -5.21
N LEU A 139 -17.65 3.71 -4.74
CA LEU A 139 -16.93 2.76 -5.59
C LEU A 139 -17.81 2.13 -6.67
N PRO A 140 -19.04 1.63 -6.38
CA PRO A 140 -19.89 1.03 -7.41
C PRO A 140 -20.29 2.01 -8.52
N THR A 141 -20.49 3.28 -8.17
CA THR A 141 -20.82 4.35 -9.11
C THR A 141 -19.62 4.68 -9.99
N LEU A 142 -18.42 4.80 -9.40
CA LEU A 142 -17.18 5.05 -10.16
C LEU A 142 -16.87 3.92 -11.15
N GLU A 143 -17.04 2.67 -10.72
CA GLU A 143 -16.83 1.53 -11.60
C GLU A 143 -17.84 1.51 -12.77
N SER A 144 -19.09 1.92 -12.51
CA SER A 144 -20.13 2.01 -13.55
C SER A 144 -19.87 3.16 -14.53
N ASP A 145 -19.58 4.36 -14.03
CA ASP A 145 -19.45 5.57 -14.83
C ASP A 145 -18.21 5.53 -15.73
N PHE A 146 -17.09 5.02 -15.22
CA PHE A 146 -15.84 4.90 -15.98
C PHE A 146 -15.67 3.52 -16.64
N GLY A 147 -16.59 2.58 -16.41
CA GLY A 147 -16.52 1.22 -16.95
C GLY A 147 -15.30 0.43 -16.47
N ILE A 148 -14.68 0.83 -15.36
CA ILE A 148 -13.44 0.24 -14.84
C ILE A 148 -13.75 -0.69 -13.67
N LYS A 149 -12.89 -1.68 -13.42
CA LYS A 149 -12.90 -2.41 -12.14
C LYS A 149 -11.74 -1.97 -11.30
N LEU A 150 -12.02 -1.61 -10.06
CA LEU A 150 -11.05 -1.19 -9.07
C LEU A 150 -10.99 -2.24 -7.96
N THR A 151 -9.79 -2.50 -7.44
CA THR A 151 -9.63 -3.20 -6.16
C THR A 151 -8.87 -2.28 -5.23
N VAL A 152 -9.51 -1.91 -4.12
CA VAL A 152 -9.01 -0.91 -3.17
C VAL A 152 -8.56 -1.60 -1.89
N PHE A 153 -7.36 -1.30 -1.45
CA PHE A 153 -6.86 -1.66 -0.13
C PHE A 153 -6.56 -0.41 0.69
N PHE A 154 -7.24 -0.31 1.82
CA PHE A 154 -6.99 0.73 2.79
C PHE A 154 -5.85 0.31 3.70
N GLY A 155 -4.66 0.88 3.46
CA GLY A 155 -3.52 0.75 4.36
C GLY A 155 -3.77 1.44 5.71
N ASN A 156 -2.81 1.29 6.60
CA ASN A 156 -2.95 1.83 7.95
C ASN A 156 -2.69 3.34 7.99
N SER A 157 -3.26 4.00 8.99
CA SER A 157 -2.98 5.42 9.26
C SER A 157 -1.82 5.54 10.24
N TRP A 158 -0.60 5.60 9.72
CA TRP A 158 0.65 5.61 10.47
C TRP A 158 0.91 6.95 11.14
N SER A 159 1.15 6.93 12.46
CA SER A 159 1.52 8.11 13.24
C SER A 159 2.95 8.01 13.79
N LYS A 160 3.53 9.16 14.20
CA LYS A 160 4.90 9.24 14.74
C LYS A 160 5.92 8.53 13.83
N LEU A 161 5.92 8.91 12.55
CA LEU A 161 6.83 8.37 11.54
C LEU A 161 8.27 8.78 11.87
N GLN A 162 9.20 7.83 11.98
CA GLN A 162 10.63 8.11 11.91
C GLN A 162 11.08 8.22 10.44
N ALA A 163 12.26 8.79 10.20
CA ALA A 163 12.72 9.19 8.85
C ALA A 163 12.61 8.09 7.77
N ASN A 164 12.84 6.82 8.12
CA ASN A 164 12.81 5.69 7.18
C ASN A 164 11.65 4.71 7.42
N ASP A 165 10.81 4.95 8.43
CA ASP A 165 9.74 4.04 8.81
C ASP A 165 8.70 3.90 7.69
N LEU A 166 8.37 5.00 7.02
CA LEU A 166 7.31 5.03 6.01
C LEU A 166 7.67 4.16 4.79
N GLN A 167 8.94 4.13 4.39
CA GLN A 167 9.40 3.24 3.32
C GLN A 167 9.25 1.77 3.69
N ALA A 168 9.54 1.41 4.94
CA ALA A 168 9.40 0.04 5.43
C ALA A 168 7.92 -0.37 5.56
N TYR A 169 7.06 0.53 6.07
CA TYR A 169 5.62 0.30 6.10
C TYR A 169 5.04 0.15 4.69
N PHE A 170 5.48 0.98 3.74
CA PHE A 170 5.10 0.87 2.34
C PHE A 170 5.48 -0.49 1.73
N ASP A 171 6.70 -0.99 1.99
CA ASP A 171 7.15 -2.28 1.47
C ASP A 171 6.33 -3.44 2.07
N GLU A 172 6.07 -3.41 3.37
CA GLU A 172 5.29 -4.44 4.06
C GLU A 172 3.80 -4.38 3.72
N GLU A 173 3.20 -3.20 3.59
CA GLU A 173 1.81 -3.04 3.12
C GLU A 173 1.66 -3.45 1.65
N THR A 174 2.64 -3.18 0.79
CA THR A 174 2.62 -3.63 -0.60
C THR A 174 2.64 -5.16 -0.68
N LYS A 175 3.41 -5.83 0.19
CA LYS A 175 3.39 -7.30 0.32
C LYS A 175 2.00 -7.78 0.73
N LEU A 176 1.42 -7.19 1.78
CA LEU A 176 0.05 -7.50 2.23
C LEU A 176 -0.95 -7.36 1.08
N PHE A 177 -0.89 -6.26 0.34
CA PHE A 177 -1.84 -5.99 -0.73
C PHE A 177 -1.67 -6.89 -1.95
N SER A 178 -0.43 -7.22 -2.33
CA SER A 178 -0.15 -8.09 -3.49
C SER A 178 -0.90 -9.42 -3.40
N ASP A 179 -1.10 -9.92 -2.18
CA ASP A 179 -1.86 -11.13 -1.91
C ASP A 179 -3.39 -10.95 -2.09
N VAL A 180 -3.97 -9.76 -1.89
CA VAL A 180 -5.43 -9.52 -2.00
C VAL A 180 -5.99 -9.94 -3.36
N SER A 181 -5.27 -9.59 -4.42
CA SER A 181 -5.66 -9.82 -5.82
C SER A 181 -5.95 -11.28 -6.14
N HIS A 182 -5.42 -12.23 -5.35
CA HIS A 182 -5.55 -13.66 -5.58
C HIS A 182 -6.75 -14.30 -4.85
N TYR A 183 -7.28 -13.70 -3.78
CA TYR A 183 -8.16 -14.43 -2.83
C TYR A 183 -9.57 -13.87 -2.69
N ARG A 184 -9.82 -12.60 -3.02
CA ARG A 184 -11.11 -11.97 -2.70
C ARG A 184 -12.23 -12.09 -3.72
N GLY A 185 -12.11 -12.92 -4.76
CA GLY A 185 -13.23 -13.20 -5.68
C GLY A 185 -13.93 -11.93 -6.18
N ASN A 186 -15.14 -11.65 -5.67
CA ASN A 186 -15.95 -10.45 -5.98
C ASN A 186 -15.78 -9.26 -5.01
N GLU A 187 -15.16 -9.44 -3.84
CA GLU A 187 -14.94 -8.35 -2.89
C GLU A 187 -13.78 -7.47 -3.36
N ARG A 188 -14.11 -6.24 -3.70
CA ARG A 188 -13.18 -5.27 -4.32
C ARG A 188 -12.52 -4.34 -3.31
N VAL A 189 -12.77 -4.57 -2.04
CA VAL A 189 -12.29 -3.70 -0.96
C VAL A 189 -11.69 -4.56 0.14
N ALA A 190 -10.48 -4.23 0.55
CA ALA A 190 -9.80 -4.86 1.67
C ALA A 190 -9.34 -3.80 2.68
N THR A 191 -9.45 -4.11 3.96
CA THR A 191 -8.97 -3.24 5.04
C THR A 191 -7.66 -3.75 5.61
N PHE A 192 -6.88 -2.85 6.20
CA PHE A 192 -5.62 -3.19 6.86
C PHE A 192 -5.79 -4.32 7.89
N SER A 193 -6.80 -4.24 8.75
CA SER A 193 -7.04 -5.20 9.82
C SER A 193 -7.37 -6.61 9.33
N GLU A 194 -8.16 -6.72 8.26
CA GLU A 194 -8.45 -8.02 7.64
C GLU A 194 -7.18 -8.64 7.04
N MET A 195 -6.33 -7.82 6.40
CA MET A 195 -5.09 -8.28 5.78
C MET A 195 -4.04 -8.69 6.81
N LEU A 196 -3.99 -8.00 7.94
CA LEU A 196 -3.16 -8.39 9.07
C LEU A 196 -3.55 -9.74 9.67
N LEU A 197 -4.85 -10.07 9.73
CA LEU A 197 -5.27 -11.41 10.14
C LEU A 197 -4.93 -12.47 9.11
N LEU A 198 -5.09 -12.17 7.82
CA LEU A 198 -4.69 -13.09 6.75
C LEU A 198 -3.19 -13.37 6.79
N ASP A 199 -2.37 -12.35 7.08
CA ASP A 199 -0.93 -12.52 7.33
C ASP A 199 -0.65 -13.53 8.45
N PHE A 200 -1.35 -13.44 9.58
CA PHE A 200 -1.13 -14.37 10.70
C PHE A 200 -1.32 -15.84 10.30
N ALA A 201 -2.27 -16.13 9.40
CA ALA A 201 -2.47 -17.47 8.88
C ALA A 201 -1.39 -17.92 7.89
N ARG A 202 -0.67 -16.98 7.26
CA ARG A 202 0.28 -17.22 6.17
C ARG A 202 1.74 -17.02 6.55
N HIS A 203 2.00 -16.46 7.73
CA HIS A 203 3.34 -16.14 8.23
C HIS A 203 4.14 -15.24 7.27
N LEU A 204 3.55 -14.15 6.75
CA LEU A 204 4.33 -13.19 5.97
C LEU A 204 5.31 -12.45 6.88
N ASP A 205 6.43 -12.09 6.26
CA ASP A 205 7.51 -11.33 6.88
C ASP A 205 7.16 -9.83 6.85
N ILE A 206 6.32 -9.42 7.81
CA ILE A 206 5.96 -8.03 8.12
C ILE A 206 6.41 -7.58 9.54
N PRO A 207 7.71 -7.73 9.87
CA PRO A 207 8.23 -7.50 11.22
C PRO A 207 8.11 -6.03 11.65
N THR A 208 8.23 -5.07 10.72
CA THR A 208 8.24 -3.64 11.03
C THR A 208 6.87 -3.16 11.49
N ILE A 209 5.81 -3.56 10.77
CA ILE A 209 4.41 -3.33 11.12
C ILE A 209 4.08 -3.99 12.47
N LYS A 210 4.43 -5.26 12.64
CA LYS A 210 4.19 -5.99 13.90
C LYS A 210 4.88 -5.31 15.08
N HIS A 211 6.15 -4.93 14.92
CA HIS A 211 6.92 -4.22 15.94
C HIS A 211 6.30 -2.86 16.27
N LYS A 212 5.90 -2.06 15.27
CA LYS A 212 5.28 -0.74 15.50
C LYS A 212 3.97 -0.84 16.27
N ILE A 213 3.14 -1.83 15.94
CA ILE A 213 1.86 -2.07 16.63
C ILE A 213 2.12 -2.53 18.07
N LEU A 214 3.06 -3.45 18.28
CA LEU A 214 3.46 -3.90 19.61
C LEU A 214 4.00 -2.73 20.47
N GLN A 215 4.87 -1.91 19.91
CA GLN A 215 5.35 -0.68 20.56
C GLN A 215 4.19 0.25 20.92
N SER A 216 3.18 0.39 20.06
CA SER A 216 2.00 1.23 20.35
C SER A 216 1.15 0.67 21.50
N ILE A 217 1.11 -0.66 21.66
CA ILE A 217 0.46 -1.36 22.78
C ILE A 217 1.25 -1.11 24.07
N ASP A 218 2.58 -1.21 24.03
CA ASP A 218 3.45 -1.09 25.19
C ASP A 218 3.63 0.36 25.68
N ASP A 219 3.67 1.33 24.76
CA ASP A 219 3.67 2.77 25.06
C ASP A 219 2.39 3.22 25.77
N SER A 220 1.29 2.45 25.59
CA SER A 220 -0.02 2.81 26.08
C SER A 220 -0.36 2.05 27.37
N LYS A 221 -0.20 2.74 28.51
CA LYS A 221 -0.56 2.21 29.82
C LYS A 221 -2.01 1.66 29.82
N ASP A 222 -2.13 0.42 30.27
CA ASP A 222 -3.37 -0.37 30.38
C ASP A 222 -3.94 -0.94 29.06
N ILE A 223 -3.43 -0.58 27.88
CA ILE A 223 -3.99 -1.06 26.61
C ILE A 223 -3.86 -2.59 26.46
N ARG A 224 -2.73 -3.17 26.88
CA ARG A 224 -2.55 -4.63 26.89
C ARG A 224 -3.64 -5.33 27.70
N ALA A 225 -3.93 -4.83 28.91
CA ALA A 225 -4.99 -5.36 29.75
C ALA A 225 -6.39 -5.17 29.12
N ILE A 226 -6.61 -4.02 28.46
CA ILE A 226 -7.85 -3.74 27.72
C ILE A 226 -8.04 -4.71 26.56
N ILE A 227 -7.02 -4.98 25.75
CA ILE A 227 -7.09 -5.92 24.62
C ILE A 227 -7.48 -7.32 25.14
N VAL A 228 -6.81 -7.81 26.19
CA VAL A 228 -7.11 -9.12 26.77
C VAL A 228 -8.53 -9.19 27.34
N ALA A 229 -8.96 -8.19 28.09
CA ALA A 229 -10.31 -8.14 28.65
C ALA A 229 -11.39 -8.02 27.57
N MET A 230 -11.17 -7.18 26.55
CA MET A 230 -12.08 -7.07 25.41
C MET A 230 -12.22 -8.39 24.67
N TRP A 231 -11.11 -9.12 24.49
CA TRP A 231 -11.16 -10.44 23.85
C TRP A 231 -11.98 -11.45 24.68
N GLN A 232 -11.73 -11.51 26.00
CA GLN A 232 -12.47 -12.39 26.92
C GLN A 232 -13.97 -12.07 26.94
N GLU A 233 -14.31 -10.79 26.86
CA GLU A 233 -15.69 -10.29 26.83
C GLU A 233 -16.27 -10.19 25.40
N GLN A 234 -15.64 -10.83 24.41
CA GLN A 234 -16.13 -10.94 23.03
C GLN A 234 -16.39 -9.57 22.36
N GLY A 235 -15.54 -8.58 22.66
CA GLY A 235 -15.66 -7.21 22.17
C GLY A 235 -16.73 -6.38 22.89
N ASN A 236 -17.39 -6.90 23.93
CA ASN A 236 -18.45 -6.17 24.63
C ASN A 236 -17.87 -5.05 25.52
N LEU A 237 -18.02 -3.81 25.09
CA LEU A 237 -17.49 -2.63 25.79
C LEU A 237 -18.05 -2.47 27.22
N ALA A 238 -19.32 -2.80 27.45
CA ALA A 238 -19.93 -2.64 28.77
C ALA A 238 -19.37 -3.65 29.77
N LYS A 239 -19.28 -4.93 29.37
CA LYS A 239 -18.68 -5.98 30.20
C LYS A 239 -17.18 -5.77 30.41
N THR A 240 -16.46 -5.34 29.37
CA THR A 240 -15.03 -4.99 29.47
C THR A 240 -14.81 -3.89 30.52
N ALA A 241 -15.60 -2.80 30.46
CA ALA A 241 -15.50 -1.70 31.41
C ALA A 241 -15.76 -2.18 32.85
N GLN A 242 -16.77 -3.04 33.03
CA GLN A 242 -17.06 -3.67 34.32
C GLN A 242 -15.92 -4.57 34.82
N SER A 243 -15.37 -5.43 33.96
CA SER A 243 -14.27 -6.33 34.30
C SER A 243 -12.98 -5.60 34.67
N LEU A 244 -12.72 -4.45 34.06
CA LEU A 244 -11.55 -3.61 34.34
C LEU A 244 -11.81 -2.58 35.44
N TYR A 245 -13.02 -2.53 36.00
CA TYR A 245 -13.45 -1.53 36.98
C TYR A 245 -13.21 -0.08 36.53
N ILE A 246 -13.38 0.20 35.23
CA ILE A 246 -13.26 1.54 34.65
C ILE A 246 -14.59 2.02 34.10
N HIS A 247 -14.77 3.34 34.02
CA HIS A 247 -15.95 3.91 33.41
C HIS A 247 -15.96 3.69 31.89
N ARG A 248 -17.14 3.49 31.29
CA ARG A 248 -17.30 3.28 29.83
C ARG A 248 -16.67 4.39 29.00
N ASN A 249 -16.82 5.65 29.42
CA ASN A 249 -16.24 6.79 28.71
C ASN A 249 -14.70 6.78 28.79
N SER A 250 -14.14 6.36 29.94
CA SER A 250 -12.69 6.22 30.10
C SER A 250 -12.13 5.12 29.22
N LEU A 251 -12.86 3.99 29.09
CA LEU A 251 -12.52 2.94 28.14
C LEU A 251 -12.55 3.48 26.70
N GLN A 252 -13.64 4.13 26.29
CA GLN A 252 -13.77 4.71 24.95
C GLN A 252 -12.64 5.69 24.62
N TYR A 253 -12.28 6.57 25.55
CA TYR A 253 -11.16 7.50 25.39
C TYR A 253 -9.83 6.76 25.19
N LYS A 254 -9.56 5.70 25.97
CA LYS A 254 -8.35 4.88 25.81
C LYS A 254 -8.33 4.17 24.46
N LEU A 255 -9.45 3.62 24.02
CA LEU A 255 -9.57 2.97 22.70
C LEU A 255 -9.33 3.95 21.57
N GLU A 256 -9.89 5.15 21.67
CA GLU A 256 -9.70 6.20 20.66
C GLU A 256 -8.24 6.68 20.62
N LYS A 257 -7.63 6.89 21.79
CA LYS A 257 -6.21 7.24 21.87
C LYS A 257 -5.33 6.15 21.24
N PHE A 258 -5.63 4.87 21.49
CA PHE A 258 -4.90 3.77 20.87
C PHE A 258 -5.10 3.76 19.35
N ARG A 259 -6.33 3.89 18.85
CA ARG A 259 -6.65 3.98 17.41
C ARG A 259 -5.86 5.09 16.73
N LEU A 260 -5.75 6.26 17.36
CA LEU A 260 -4.99 7.39 16.83
C LEU A 260 -3.47 7.14 16.81
N LEU A 261 -2.95 6.27 17.68
CA LEU A 261 -1.53 5.94 17.76
C LEU A 261 -1.15 4.80 16.81
N SER A 262 -1.89 3.68 16.85
CA SER A 262 -1.59 2.45 16.10
C SER A 262 -2.29 2.40 14.74
N GLY A 263 -3.33 3.20 14.53
CA GLY A 263 -4.23 3.12 13.38
C GLY A 263 -5.30 2.01 13.50
N LEU A 264 -5.21 1.13 14.50
CA LEU A 264 -6.13 0.00 14.67
C LEU A 264 -7.33 0.32 15.57
N ASN A 265 -8.53 -0.01 15.09
CA ASN A 265 -9.77 0.17 15.84
C ASN A 265 -10.15 -1.12 16.57
N LEU A 266 -9.85 -1.21 17.88
CA LEU A 266 -10.19 -2.38 18.71
C LEU A 266 -11.69 -2.68 18.84
N LYS A 267 -12.58 -1.82 18.34
CA LYS A 267 -14.02 -2.14 18.23
C LYS A 267 -14.31 -3.09 17.06
N ASN A 268 -13.47 -3.09 16.03
CA ASN A 268 -13.53 -4.06 14.95
C ASN A 268 -12.85 -5.35 15.42
N LEU A 269 -13.51 -6.49 15.17
CA LEU A 269 -13.07 -7.79 15.65
C LEU A 269 -11.74 -8.22 15.02
N ASP A 270 -11.48 -7.87 13.76
CA ASP A 270 -10.24 -8.25 13.08
C ASP A 270 -9.03 -7.58 13.75
N SER A 271 -9.16 -6.29 14.02
CA SER A 271 -8.16 -5.49 14.73
C SER A 271 -7.92 -6.01 16.15
N LEU A 272 -9.01 -6.35 16.87
CA LEU A 272 -8.94 -6.89 18.22
C LEU A 272 -8.26 -8.26 18.25
N ALA A 273 -8.64 -9.16 17.35
CA ALA A 273 -8.05 -10.49 17.21
C ALA A 273 -6.55 -10.39 16.91
N PHE A 274 -6.17 -9.56 15.94
CA PHE A 274 -4.77 -9.33 15.59
C PHE A 274 -3.95 -8.83 16.79
N CYS A 275 -4.44 -7.80 17.48
CA CYS A 275 -3.76 -7.24 18.65
C CYS A 275 -3.66 -8.26 19.79
N TYR A 276 -4.72 -9.05 20.03
CA TYR A 276 -4.70 -10.09 21.04
C TYR A 276 -3.66 -11.17 20.72
N LEU A 277 -3.62 -11.66 19.48
CA LEU A 277 -2.61 -12.62 19.03
C LEU A 277 -1.19 -12.08 19.18
N LEU A 278 -0.95 -10.81 18.80
CA LEU A 278 0.34 -10.15 19.04
C LEU A 278 0.72 -10.13 20.52
N THR A 279 -0.22 -9.86 21.42
CA THR A 279 0.09 -9.79 22.87
C THR A 279 0.42 -11.15 23.48
N MET A 280 0.04 -12.25 22.83
CA MET A 280 0.29 -13.62 23.29
C MET A 280 1.58 -14.21 22.72
N MET A 281 2.21 -13.56 21.74
CA MET A 281 3.51 -13.99 21.24
C MET A 281 4.63 -13.55 22.19
N PRO A 282 5.61 -14.43 22.46
CA PRO A 282 6.72 -14.17 23.37
C PRO A 282 7.74 -13.17 22.81
#